data_AF-D4ZJ56-F1
#
_entry.id   AF-D4ZJ56-F1
#
_cell.length_a   1.000
_cell.length_b   1.000
_cell.length_c   1.000
_cell.angle_alpha   90.00
_cell.angle_beta   90.00
_cell.angle_gamma   90.00
#
_symmetry.space_group_name_H-M   'P 1'
#
loop_
_entity.id
_entity.type
_entity.pdbx_description
1 polymer ?
#
loop_
_entity_poly.entity_id
_entity_poly.type
_entity_poly.pdbx_seq_one_letter_code
_entity_poly.pdbx_strand_id
1 'polypeptide(L)'
;MTELPDFDKLRWLAENEPDELEELQQTLCKEAIDSCPESNKEQLISMQFHLKQQLSLCSNPYHRCYLAIKIMNDKFIALNTIMNSPEEFRQQNAKILILPAKKAID
;
A
#
# COMPACT_ATOMS: atom_id res chain seq x y z
N MET A 1 13.00 -13.29 -9.87
CA MET A 1 11.54 -13.33 -9.76
C MET A 1 11.17 -14.76 -9.48
N THR A 2 10.81 -15.01 -8.23
CA THR A 2 10.13 -16.20 -7.76
C THR A 2 8.88 -16.42 -8.61
N GLU A 3 8.69 -17.64 -9.09
CA GLU A 3 7.51 -17.98 -9.86
C GLU A 3 6.29 -18.08 -8.93
N LEU A 4 5.17 -17.48 -9.34
CA LEU A 4 3.91 -17.58 -8.62
C LEU A 4 3.36 -19.02 -8.80
N PRO A 5 3.17 -19.79 -7.71
CA PRO A 5 2.61 -21.13 -7.80
C PRO A 5 1.16 -21.11 -8.32
N ASP A 6 0.67 -22.26 -8.77
CA ASP A 6 -0.72 -22.42 -9.12
C ASP A 6 -1.67 -22.29 -7.90
N PHE A 7 -2.96 -22.18 -8.19
CA PHE A 7 -3.98 -22.01 -7.16
C PHE A 7 -4.02 -23.18 -6.16
N ASP A 8 -3.86 -24.42 -6.63
CA ASP A 8 -3.95 -25.59 -5.77
C ASP A 8 -2.79 -25.63 -4.76
N LYS A 9 -1.57 -25.26 -5.18
CA LYS A 9 -0.42 -25.15 -4.29
C LYS A 9 -0.58 -23.99 -3.30
N LEU A 10 -1.08 -22.83 -3.74
CA LEU A 10 -1.37 -21.70 -2.84
C LEU A 10 -2.42 -22.06 -1.79
N ARG A 11 -3.47 -22.79 -2.20
CA ARG A 11 -4.49 -23.29 -1.28
C ARG A 11 -3.91 -24.28 -0.29
N TRP A 12 -3.08 -25.21 -0.75
CA TRP A 12 -2.42 -26.18 0.12
C TRP A 12 -1.53 -25.46 1.17
N LEU A 13 -0.77 -24.45 0.75
CA LEU A 13 0.03 -23.62 1.68
C LEU A 13 -0.87 -22.92 2.70
N ALA A 14 -1.99 -22.33 2.27
CA ALA A 14 -2.93 -21.67 3.19
C ALA A 14 -3.50 -22.60 4.27
N GLU A 15 -3.71 -23.88 3.93
CA GLU A 15 -4.29 -24.88 4.83
C GLU A 15 -3.25 -25.58 5.72
N ASN A 16 -2.02 -25.77 5.23
CA ASN A 16 -1.01 -26.61 5.90
C ASN A 16 0.20 -25.82 6.44
N GLU A 17 0.63 -24.76 5.74
CA GLU A 17 1.86 -24.01 6.00
C GLU A 17 1.62 -22.50 5.81
N PRO A 18 0.77 -21.86 6.67
CA PRO A 18 0.37 -20.47 6.49
C PRO A 18 1.54 -19.49 6.63
N ASP A 19 2.56 -19.83 7.42
CA ASP A 19 3.77 -19.02 7.57
C ASP A 19 4.58 -19.01 6.25
N GLU A 20 4.71 -20.15 5.56
CA GLU A 20 5.38 -20.22 4.26
C GLU A 20 4.62 -19.43 3.19
N LEU A 21 3.28 -19.43 3.22
CA LEU A 21 2.47 -18.60 2.33
C LEU A 21 2.74 -17.10 2.58
N GLU A 22 2.89 -16.69 3.83
CA GLU A 22 3.21 -15.30 4.16
C GLU A 22 4.62 -14.93 3.69
N GLU A 23 5.62 -15.80 3.88
CA GLU A 23 6.98 -15.57 3.37
C GLU A 23 7.02 -15.48 1.84
N LEU A 24 6.28 -16.34 1.14
CA LEU A 24 6.14 -16.29 -0.31
C LEU A 24 5.53 -14.96 -0.76
N GLN A 25 4.46 -14.51 -0.11
CA GLN A 25 3.84 -13.21 -0.39
C GLN A 25 4.85 -12.07 -0.19
N GLN A 26 5.57 -12.05 0.94
CA GLN A 26 6.53 -11.00 1.24
C GLN A 26 7.67 -10.97 0.22
N THR A 27 8.15 -12.14 -0.20
CA THR A 27 9.20 -12.29 -1.23
C THR A 27 8.73 -11.74 -2.56
N LEU A 28 7.57 -12.16 -3.05
CA LEU A 28 7.00 -11.70 -4.32
C LEU A 28 6.79 -10.18 -4.34
N CYS A 29 6.26 -9.62 -3.25
CA CYS A 29 6.09 -8.16 -3.15
C CYS A 29 7.45 -7.43 -3.14
N LYS A 30 8.44 -7.96 -2.41
CA LYS A 30 9.78 -7.37 -2.37
C LYS A 30 10.43 -7.36 -3.75
N GLU A 31 10.38 -8.48 -4.47
CA GLU A 31 10.92 -8.56 -5.83
C GLU A 31 10.21 -7.59 -6.80
N ALA A 32 8.89 -7.44 -6.68
CA ALA A 32 8.14 -6.47 -7.47
C ALA A 32 8.60 -5.04 -7.20
N ILE A 33 8.80 -4.67 -5.93
CA ILE A 33 9.32 -3.34 -5.54
C ILE A 33 10.76 -3.16 -6.04
N ASP A 34 11.61 -4.16 -5.85
CA ASP A 34 13.03 -4.11 -6.23
C ASP A 34 13.23 -3.97 -7.74
N SER A 35 12.26 -4.44 -8.55
CA SER A 35 12.25 -4.29 -10.01
C SER A 35 11.90 -2.88 -10.51
N CYS A 36 11.35 -2.02 -9.64
CA CYS A 36 10.95 -0.67 -10.01
C CYS A 36 12.14 0.32 -9.98
N PRO A 37 12.05 1.48 -10.67
CA PRO A 37 13.04 2.55 -10.54
C PRO A 37 13.12 3.10 -9.09
N GLU A 38 14.32 3.50 -8.66
CA GLU A 38 14.56 4.03 -7.30
C GLU A 38 13.61 5.17 -6.90
N SER A 39 13.27 6.05 -7.84
CA SER A 39 12.32 7.16 -7.61
C SER A 39 10.95 6.71 -7.08
N ASN A 40 10.56 5.48 -7.37
CA ASN A 40 9.26 4.93 -7.02
C ASN A 40 9.35 3.93 -5.85
N LYS A 41 10.54 3.37 -5.57
CA LYS A 41 10.72 2.35 -4.52
C LYS A 41 10.30 2.83 -3.15
N GLU A 42 10.73 4.03 -2.74
CA GLU A 42 10.39 4.57 -1.42
C GLU A 42 8.87 4.68 -1.21
N GLN A 43 8.14 5.15 -2.22
CA GLN A 43 6.68 5.25 -2.15
C GLN A 43 6.02 3.87 -2.10
N LEU A 44 6.52 2.90 -2.87
CA LEU A 44 5.99 1.53 -2.87
C LEU A 44 6.23 0.82 -1.53
N ILE A 45 7.40 1.01 -0.91
CA ILE A 45 7.71 0.49 0.42
C ILE A 45 6.76 1.09 1.46
N SER A 46 6.57 2.42 1.42
CA SER A 46 5.63 3.11 2.30
C SER A 46 4.20 2.59 2.13
N MET A 47 3.76 2.38 0.88
CA MET A 47 2.44 1.82 0.59
C MET A 47 2.29 0.39 1.11
N GLN A 48 3.30 -0.46 0.92
CA GLN A 48 3.30 -1.83 1.43
C GLN A 48 3.22 -1.84 2.97
N PHE A 49 4.00 -0.98 3.63
CA PHE A 49 3.95 -0.84 5.09
C PHE A 49 2.57 -0.40 5.57
N HIS A 50 1.99 0.63 4.94
CA HIS A 50 0.65 1.11 5.27
C HIS A 50 -0.40 0.01 5.10
N LEU A 51 -0.37 -0.73 3.99
CA LEU A 51 -1.25 -1.87 3.76
C LEU A 51 -1.10 -2.91 4.89
N LYS A 52 0.12 -3.36 5.20
CA LYS A 52 0.35 -4.35 6.27
C LYS A 52 -0.19 -3.87 7.62
N GLN A 53 0.04 -2.61 7.97
CA GLN A 53 -0.46 -2.02 9.22
C GLN A 53 -1.99 -2.04 9.25
N GLN A 54 -2.66 -1.60 8.19
CA GLN A 54 -4.13 -1.63 8.11
C GLN A 54 -4.67 -3.06 8.24
N LEU A 55 -4.06 -4.03 7.55
CA LEU A 55 -4.48 -5.42 7.60
C LEU A 55 -4.24 -6.09 8.97
N SER A 56 -3.25 -5.63 9.75
CA SER A 56 -3.02 -6.12 11.13
C SER A 56 -4.10 -5.70 12.13
N LEU A 57 -4.85 -4.63 11.81
CA LEU A 57 -5.95 -4.14 12.64
C LEU A 57 -7.28 -4.83 12.30
N CYS A 58 -7.32 -5.67 11.26
CA CYS A 58 -8.53 -6.38 10.87
C CYS A 58 -8.85 -7.52 11.85
N SER A 59 -10.09 -7.53 12.34
CA SER A 59 -10.58 -8.55 13.28
C SER A 59 -10.95 -9.89 12.64
N ASN A 60 -11.13 -9.94 11.31
CA ASN A 60 -11.50 -11.18 10.60
C ASN A 60 -11.03 -11.18 9.13
N PRO A 61 -10.97 -12.36 8.48
CA PRO A 61 -10.48 -12.49 7.10
C PRO A 61 -11.30 -11.72 6.06
N TYR A 62 -12.62 -11.60 6.22
CA TYR A 62 -13.47 -10.84 5.28
C TYR A 62 -13.16 -9.35 5.31
N HIS A 63 -13.01 -8.79 6.52
CA HIS A 63 -12.59 -7.40 6.69
C HIS A 63 -11.22 -7.16 6.07
N ARG A 64 -10.28 -8.10 6.25
CA ARG A 64 -8.95 -8.05 5.64
C ARG A 64 -9.02 -8.02 4.11
N CYS A 65 -9.80 -8.91 3.49
CA CYS A 65 -10.01 -8.93 2.04
C CYS A 65 -10.66 -7.64 1.53
N TYR A 66 -11.74 -7.20 2.17
CA TYR A 66 -12.42 -5.96 1.80
C TYR A 66 -11.48 -4.74 1.87
N LEU A 67 -10.71 -4.63 2.96
CA LEU A 67 -9.80 -3.50 3.17
C LEU A 67 -8.66 -3.50 2.15
N ALA A 68 -8.10 -4.67 1.81
CA ALA A 68 -7.09 -4.78 0.76
C ALA A 68 -7.63 -4.32 -0.60
N ILE A 69 -8.82 -4.78 -1.00
CA ILE A 69 -9.47 -4.37 -2.26
C ILE A 69 -9.78 -2.88 -2.25
N LYS A 70 -10.27 -2.35 -1.12
CA LYS A 70 -10.56 -0.92 -0.96
C LYS A 70 -9.32 -0.07 -1.17
N ILE A 71 -8.23 -0.37 -0.45
CA ILE A 71 -6.96 0.38 -0.57
C ILE A 71 -6.44 0.34 -2.01
N MET A 72 -6.48 -0.83 -2.66
CA MET A 72 -6.09 -0.97 -4.06
C MET A 72 -6.96 -0.11 -4.99
N ASN A 73 -8.28 -0.16 -4.81
CA ASN A 73 -9.23 0.59 -5.64
C ASN A 73 -9.08 2.11 -5.43
N ASP A 74 -8.84 2.57 -4.21
CA ASP A 74 -8.57 3.99 -3.93
C ASP A 74 -7.35 4.50 -4.72
N LYS A 75 -6.30 3.68 -4.86
CA LYS A 75 -5.13 4.01 -5.69
C LYS A 75 -5.43 3.97 -7.18
N PHE A 76 -6.26 3.03 -7.63
CA PHE A 76 -6.70 2.96 -9.02
C PHE A 76 -7.53 4.20 -9.41
N ILE A 77 -8.45 4.63 -8.54
CA ILE A 77 -9.23 5.86 -8.72
C ILE A 77 -8.30 7.07 -8.76
N ALA A 78 -7.34 7.18 -7.84
CA ALA A 78 -6.37 8.27 -7.83
C ALA A 78 -5.55 8.33 -9.13
N LEU A 79 -5.09 7.17 -9.64
CA LEU A 79 -4.42 7.08 -10.93
C LEU A 79 -5.33 7.56 -12.07
N ASN A 80 -6.58 7.11 -12.10
CA ASN A 80 -7.55 7.54 -13.10
C ASN A 80 -7.77 9.06 -13.07
N THR A 81 -7.86 9.67 -11.90
CA THR A 81 -7.95 11.13 -11.74
C THR A 81 -6.68 11.82 -12.26
N ILE A 82 -5.50 11.32 -11.92
CA ILE A 82 -4.22 11.93 -12.38
C ILE A 82 -4.10 11.86 -13.92
N MET A 83 -4.54 10.76 -14.54
CA MET A 83 -4.45 10.58 -15.98
C MET A 83 -5.47 11.43 -16.76
N ASN A 84 -6.70 11.55 -16.25
CA ASN A 84 -7.79 12.22 -16.98
C ASN A 84 -8.00 13.70 -16.58
N SER A 85 -7.66 14.06 -15.34
CA SER A 85 -7.86 15.40 -14.77
C SER A 85 -6.68 15.83 -13.86
N PRO A 86 -5.45 15.95 -14.40
CA PRO A 86 -4.25 16.23 -13.59
C PRO A 86 -4.32 17.57 -12.82
N GLU A 87 -5.07 18.55 -13.31
CA GLU A 87 -5.29 19.83 -12.64
C GLU A 87 -6.06 19.70 -11.32
N GLU A 88 -7.08 18.84 -11.25
CA GLU A 88 -7.84 18.60 -10.01
C GLU A 88 -6.94 18.01 -8.92
N PHE A 89 -6.03 17.11 -9.31
CA PHE A 89 -5.06 16.53 -8.39
C PHE A 89 -4.08 17.60 -7.85
N ARG A 90 -3.63 18.52 -8.70
CA ARG A 90 -2.70 19.61 -8.31
C ARG A 90 -3.35 20.69 -7.45
N GLN A 91 -4.68 20.82 -7.47
CA GLN A 91 -5.40 21.81 -6.68
C GLN A 91 -5.58 21.39 -5.20
N GLN A 92 -5.37 20.12 -4.86
CA GLN A 92 -5.48 19.61 -3.48
C GLN A 92 -4.23 19.93 -2.60
N ASN A 93 -3.54 21.03 -2.86
CA ASN A 93 -2.43 21.46 -2.01
C ASN A 93 -2.96 22.18 -0.77
N ALA A 94 -2.52 21.75 0.41
CA ALA A 94 -2.85 22.42 1.66
C ALA A 94 -2.26 23.84 1.69
N LYS A 95 -3.04 24.81 2.19
CA LYS A 95 -2.56 26.17 2.40
C LYS A 95 -1.51 26.15 3.52
N ILE A 96 -0.25 26.42 3.18
CA ILE A 96 0.83 26.58 4.16
C ILE A 96 0.52 27.82 5.00
N LEU A 97 0.28 27.62 6.29
CA LEU A 97 0.10 28.71 7.25
C LEU A 97 1.42 28.93 7.98
N ILE A 98 1.92 30.17 7.96
CA ILE A 98 3.08 30.56 8.75
C ILE A 98 2.61 30.72 10.21
N LEU A 99 3.18 29.92 11.11
CA LEU A 99 2.91 30.04 12.54
C LEU A 99 3.52 31.36 13.06
N PRO A 100 2.74 32.23 13.73
CA PRO A 100 3.26 33.46 14.30
C PRO A 100 4.22 33.15 15.46
N ALA A 101 5.31 33.93 15.55
CA ALA A 101 6.27 33.79 16.64
C ALA A 101 5.60 34.02 18.01
N LYS A 102 5.97 33.18 18.99
CA LYS A 102 5.49 33.26 20.37
C LYS A 102 5.79 34.67 20.91
N LYS A 103 4.74 35.43 21.26
CA LYS A 103 4.87 36.73 21.92
C LYS A 103 5.70 36.55 23.20
N ALA A 104 6.78 37.32 23.34
CA ALA A 104 7.48 37.44 24.61
C ALA A 104 6.48 38.00 25.64
N ILE A 105 6.42 37.34 26.79
CA ILE A 105 5.63 37.78 27.93
C ILE A 105 6.55 38.75 28.68
N ASP A 106 6.19 40.04 28.67
CA ASP A 106 6.81 41.07 29.52
C ASP A 106 6.42 40.87 30.99
#